data_AF-A0A8T7H7Q1-F1
#
_entry.id   AF-A0A8T7H7Q1-F1
#
_cell.length_a   1.000
_cell.length_b   1.000
_cell.length_c   1.000
_cell.angle_alpha   90.00
_cell.angle_beta   90.00
_cell.angle_gamma   90.00
#
_symmetry.space_group_name_H-M   'P 1'
#
loop_
_entity.id
_entity.type
_entity.pdbx_description
1 polymer ?
#
loop_
_entity_poly.entity_id
_entity_poly.type
_entity_poly.pdbx_seq_one_letter_code
_entity_poly.pdbx_strand_id
1 'polypeptide(L)'
;LLDTVGCAARARPAYLYSGLAAPCLPEETQPESRTRLLFVPAFNEFAGGIDIGRLRGSGLGPLSRCIDEKTAEVFLADGTYVGSPATLCPGDGG
;
A
#
# COMPACT_ATOMS: atom_id res chain seq x y z
N LEU A 1 -16.13 5.54 -6.36
CA LEU A 1 -17.56 5.90 -6.34
C LEU A 1 -17.73 7.03 -5.32
N LEU A 2 -18.09 8.24 -5.74
CA LEU A 2 -18.33 9.39 -4.85
C LEU A 2 -19.82 9.49 -4.55
N ASP A 3 -20.19 9.82 -3.31
CA ASP A 3 -21.56 10.16 -2.96
C ASP A 3 -21.83 11.66 -3.23
N THR A 4 -23.08 11.95 -3.56
CA THR A 4 -23.71 13.24 -3.88
C THR A 4 -23.49 14.33 -2.82
N VAL A 5 -23.13 13.95 -1.58
CA VAL A 5 -22.77 14.87 -0.49
C VAL A 5 -21.27 15.19 -0.39
N GLY A 6 -20.44 14.69 -1.32
CA GLY A 6 -18.98 14.91 -1.31
C GLY A 6 -18.23 14.06 -0.30
N CYS A 7 -18.91 13.17 0.42
CA CYS A 7 -18.27 12.13 1.20
C CYS A 7 -17.73 11.07 0.24
N ALA A 8 -16.39 10.91 0.20
CA ALA A 8 -15.80 9.74 -0.41
C ALA A 8 -16.30 8.51 0.34
N ALA A 9 -17.20 7.74 -0.27
CA ALA A 9 -17.64 6.45 0.25
C ALA A 9 -16.41 5.53 0.32
N ARG A 10 -15.76 5.51 1.49
CA ARG A 10 -14.64 4.60 1.76
C ARG A 10 -15.24 3.23 1.98
N ALA A 11 -15.15 2.37 0.96
CA ALA A 11 -15.80 1.06 0.96
C ALA A 11 -15.38 0.24 2.20
N ARG A 12 -14.08 0.01 2.42
CA ARG A 12 -13.49 -0.69 3.59
C ARG A 12 -11.99 -0.34 3.71
N PRO A 13 -11.39 -0.37 4.91
CA PRO A 13 -9.94 -0.21 5.05
C PRO A 13 -9.19 -1.34 4.34
N ALA A 14 -8.06 -0.99 3.72
CA ALA A 14 -7.20 -1.90 2.99
C ALA A 14 -5.78 -1.84 3.53
N TYR A 15 -5.11 -2.98 3.49
CA TYR A 15 -3.77 -3.24 4.00
C TYR A 15 -2.84 -3.49 2.83
N LEU A 16 -1.61 -3.00 2.91
CA LEU A 16 -0.58 -3.28 1.92
C LEU A 16 0.54 -4.11 2.56
N TYR A 17 0.76 -5.30 2.01
CA TYR A 17 1.84 -6.19 2.38
C TYR A 17 2.85 -6.26 1.24
N SER A 18 4.14 -6.07 1.53
CA SER A 18 5.15 -6.01 0.47
C SER A 18 6.51 -6.47 0.98
N GLY A 19 7.37 -6.92 0.06
CA GLY A 19 8.80 -7.01 0.33
C GLY A 19 9.47 -5.64 0.47
N LEU A 20 10.76 -5.65 0.81
CA LEU A 20 11.60 -4.47 0.72
C LEU A 20 12.23 -4.34 -0.67
N ALA A 21 12.13 -3.15 -1.25
CA ALA A 21 12.85 -2.79 -2.46
C ALA A 21 14.37 -2.92 -2.23
N ALA A 22 15.11 -3.33 -3.27
CA ALA A 22 16.54 -3.63 -3.16
C ALA A 22 17.40 -2.57 -2.46
N PRO A 23 17.20 -1.24 -2.67
CA PRO A 23 17.98 -0.21 -1.98
C PRO A 23 17.72 -0.11 -0.47
N CYS A 24 16.65 -0.72 0.02
CA CYS A 24 16.28 -0.73 1.44
C CYS A 24 16.63 -2.05 2.14
N LEU A 25 17.19 -3.02 1.41
CA LEU A 25 17.67 -4.26 1.99
C LEU A 25 19.04 -4.04 2.66
N PRO A 26 19.28 -4.60 3.86
CA PRO A 26 20.63 -4.71 4.40
C PRO A 26 21.55 -5.47 3.43
N GLU A 27 22.82 -5.06 3.31
CA GLU A 27 23.80 -5.61 2.36
C GLU A 27 24.00 -7.14 2.46
N GLU A 28 23.67 -7.75 3.61
CA GLU A 28 23.85 -9.19 3.88
C GLU A 28 22.53 -9.99 3.93
N THR A 29 21.46 -9.53 3.28
CA THR A 29 20.18 -10.24 3.34
C THR A 29 20.21 -11.51 2.49
N GLN A 30 20.26 -12.68 3.17
CA GLN A 30 20.08 -13.99 2.53
C GLN A 30 18.70 -14.08 1.86
N PRO A 31 18.56 -14.77 0.72
CA PRO A 31 17.30 -14.87 -0.03
C PRO A 31 16.14 -15.48 0.77
N GLU A 32 16.45 -16.33 1.76
CA GLU A 32 15.49 -16.93 2.70
C GLU A 32 15.05 -16.00 3.85
N SER A 33 15.79 -14.93 4.13
CA SER A 33 15.52 -13.97 5.22
C SER A 33 14.93 -12.65 4.72
N ARG A 34 13.98 -12.72 3.77
CA ARG A 34 13.34 -11.54 3.20
C ARG A 34 12.41 -10.87 4.20
N THR A 35 12.88 -9.79 4.80
CA THR A 35 12.07 -8.84 5.58
C THR A 35 10.92 -8.30 4.73
N ARG A 36 9.74 -8.19 5.35
CA ARG A 36 8.52 -7.67 4.73
C ARG A 36 7.93 -6.52 5.52
N LEU A 37 7.19 -5.67 4.83
CA LEU A 37 6.49 -4.52 5.34
C LEU A 37 4.98 -4.76 5.33
N LEU A 38 4.30 -4.31 6.39
CA LEU A 38 2.85 -4.27 6.46
C LEU A 38 2.41 -2.84 6.81
N PHE A 39 1.69 -2.19 5.89
CA PHE A 39 1.02 -0.93 6.13
C PHE A 39 -0.42 -1.21 6.57
N VAL A 40 -0.72 -0.84 7.82
CA VAL A 40 -2.03 -0.95 8.43
C VAL A 40 -2.68 0.44 8.44
N PRO A 41 -3.91 0.60 7.93
CA PRO A 41 -4.61 1.88 8.00
C PRO A 41 -4.86 2.27 9.44
N ALA A 42 -4.78 3.56 9.75
CA ALA A 42 -5.02 4.02 11.11
C ALA A 42 -6.48 3.73 11.53
N PHE A 43 -6.70 3.44 12.81
CA PHE A 43 -7.99 2.96 13.33
C PHE A 43 -9.15 3.98 13.18
N ASN A 44 -8.87 5.24 12.80
CA ASN A 44 -9.85 6.33 12.68
C ASN A 44 -9.58 7.26 11.48
N GLU A 45 -9.34 6.73 10.28
CA GLU A 45 -9.13 7.56 9.07
C GLU A 45 -10.41 8.22 8.50
N PHE A 46 -11.18 8.92 9.34
CA PHE A 46 -12.35 9.68 8.93
C PHE A 46 -12.01 10.89 8.03
N ALA A 47 -10.73 11.31 8.01
CA ALA A 47 -10.25 12.48 7.27
C ALA A 47 -9.74 12.17 5.84
N GLY A 48 -10.10 11.03 5.25
CA GLY A 48 -9.83 10.79 3.83
C GLY A 48 -8.55 10.03 3.50
N GLY A 49 -7.76 9.61 4.50
CA GLY A 49 -6.62 8.67 4.45
C GLY A 49 -5.69 8.77 3.23
N ILE A 50 -4.93 7.72 2.92
CA ILE A 50 -4.05 7.72 1.75
C ILE A 50 -4.43 6.64 0.74
N ASP A 51 -4.39 7.01 -0.54
CA ASP A 51 -4.48 6.06 -1.65
C ASP A 51 -3.25 5.14 -1.65
N ILE A 52 -3.50 3.83 -1.69
CA ILE A 52 -2.47 2.80 -1.70
C ILE A 52 -1.51 2.97 -2.88
N GLY A 53 -2.01 3.38 -4.05
CA GLY A 53 -1.17 3.64 -5.22
C GLY A 53 -0.16 4.77 -5.00
N ARG A 54 -0.44 5.67 -4.05
CA ARG A 54 0.42 6.82 -3.73
C ARG A 54 1.34 6.56 -2.53
N LEU A 55 1.17 5.46 -1.79
CA LEU A 55 1.94 5.17 -0.56
C LEU A 55 3.45 5.25 -0.78
N ARG A 56 3.98 4.65 -1.86
CA ARG A 56 5.42 4.64 -2.13
C ARG A 56 6.00 6.04 -2.29
N GLY A 57 5.32 6.89 -3.05
CA GLY A 57 5.71 8.28 -3.31
C GLY A 57 5.27 9.29 -2.25
N SER A 58 4.51 8.86 -1.23
CA SER A 58 3.80 9.76 -0.30
C SER A 58 4.70 10.55 0.65
N GLY A 59 5.93 10.08 0.91
CA GLY A 59 6.79 10.65 1.93
C GLY A 59 6.33 10.45 3.38
N LEU A 60 5.30 9.62 3.64
CA LEU A 60 4.76 9.38 4.97
C LEU A 60 5.75 8.75 5.97
N GLY A 61 6.88 8.22 5.50
CA GLY A 61 7.94 7.74 6.36
C GLY A 61 9.12 7.13 5.60
N PRO A 62 10.17 6.70 6.32
CA PRO A 62 11.35 6.08 5.71
C PRO A 62 11.03 4.73 5.05
N LEU A 63 9.98 4.03 5.50
CA LEU A 63 9.59 2.72 4.98
C LEU A 63 8.66 2.80 3.77
N SER A 64 7.95 3.91 3.55
CA SER A 64 7.00 4.02 2.44
C SER A 64 7.72 3.90 1.08
N ARG A 65 8.90 4.53 0.95
CA ARG A 65 9.75 4.42 -0.26
C ARG A 65 10.33 3.02 -0.49
N CYS A 66 10.28 2.15 0.51
CA CYS A 66 10.86 0.80 0.47
C CYS A 66 9.88 -0.28 0.03
N ILE A 67 8.65 0.09 -0.31
CA ILE A 67 7.67 -0.84 -0.90
C ILE A 67 8.24 -1.38 -2.22
N ASP A 68 8.33 -2.70 -2.33
CA ASP A 68 8.60 -3.37 -3.60
C ASP A 68 7.28 -3.61 -4.34
N GLU A 69 7.05 -2.81 -5.38
CA GLU A 69 5.83 -2.86 -6.21
C GLU A 69 5.61 -4.24 -6.87
N LYS A 70 6.68 -5.01 -7.12
CA LYS A 70 6.58 -6.33 -7.75
C LYS A 70 6.02 -7.39 -6.81
N THR A 71 6.22 -7.21 -5.51
CA THR A 71 5.79 -8.16 -4.47
C THR A 71 4.70 -7.59 -3.58
N ALA A 72 4.23 -6.38 -3.87
CA ALA A 72 3.19 -5.70 -3.10
C ALA A 72 1.80 -6.29 -3.40
N GLU A 73 1.09 -6.60 -2.32
CA GLU A 73 -0.23 -7.23 -2.30
C GLU A 73 -1.16 -6.40 -1.41
N VAL A 74 -2.41 -6.24 -1.84
CA VAL A 74 -3.43 -5.45 -1.14
C VAL A 74 -4.56 -6.36 -0.67
N PHE A 75 -4.91 -6.21 0.60
CA PHE A 75 -5.96 -6.99 1.26
C PHE A 75 -6.99 -6.09 1.91
N LEU A 76 -8.26 -6.50 1.93
CA LEU A 76 -9.27 -5.88 2.78
C LEU A 76 -9.17 -6.41 4.22
N ALA A 77 -9.82 -5.74 5.15
CA ALA A 77 -9.83 -6.14 6.57
C ALA A 77 -10.37 -7.54 6.87
N ASP A 78 -11.14 -8.15 5.96
CA ASP A 78 -11.58 -9.55 6.09
C ASP A 78 -10.63 -10.56 5.44
N GLY A 79 -9.46 -10.11 4.96
CA GLY A 79 -8.49 -10.95 4.29
C GLY A 79 -8.75 -11.14 2.80
N THR A 80 -9.78 -10.51 2.22
CA THR A 80 -10.01 -10.56 0.77
C THR A 80 -8.83 -9.95 0.03
N TYR A 81 -8.17 -10.73 -0.83
CA TYR A 81 -7.13 -10.24 -1.72
C TYR A 81 -7.75 -9.42 -2.86
N VAL A 82 -7.26 -8.20 -3.05
CA VAL A 82 -7.80 -7.25 -4.02
C VAL A 82 -6.91 -7.15 -5.27
N GLY A 83 -5.60 -7.35 -5.13
CA GLY A 83 -4.64 -7.23 -6.22
C GLY A 83 -3.31 -6.63 -5.77
N SER A 84 -2.47 -6.28 -6.74
CA SER A 84 -1.25 -5.49 -6.51
C SER A 84 -1.55 -3.99 -6.71
N PRO A 85 -0.74 -3.08 -6.15
CA PRO A 85 -0.89 -1.64 -6.39
C PRO A 85 -0.93 -1.27 -7.88
N ALA A 86 -0.13 -1.94 -8.72
CA ALA A 86 -0.11 -1.71 -10.16
C ALA A 86 -1.44 -2.06 -10.85
N THR A 87 -2.14 -3.10 -10.38
CA THR A 87 -3.45 -3.50 -10.92
C THR A 87 -4.60 -2.62 -10.43
N LEU A 88 -4.47 -2.07 -9.21
CA LEU A 88 -5.51 -1.26 -8.58
C LEU A 88 -5.43 0.21 -8.99
N CYS A 89 -4.23 0.67 -9.32
CA CYS A 89 -3.94 2.01 -9.79
C CYS A 89 -3.15 1.89 -11.11
N PRO A 90 -3.79 1.45 -12.22
CA PRO A 90 -3.16 1.56 -13.53
C PRO A 90 -2.80 3.04 -13.69
N GLY A 91 -1.50 3.34 -13.82
CA GLY A 91 -1.03 4.72 -13.86
C GLY A 91 -1.87 5.51 -14.86
N ASP A 92 -2.27 6.74 -14.48
CA ASP A 92 -2.89 7.67 -15.41
C ASP A 92 -1.96 7.78 -16.61
N GLY A 93 -2.29 7.04 -17.67
CA GLY A 93 -1.60 7.09 -18.94
C GLY A 93 -1.85 8.47 -19.51
N GLY A 94 -0.88 9.36 -19.32
CA GLY A 94 -0.73 10.57 -20.12
C GLY A 94 -0.32 10.23 -21.55
#